data_AF-A0A961EZU3-F1
#
_entry.id   AF-A0A961EZU3-F1
#
_cell.length_a   1.000
_cell.length_b   1.000
_cell.length_c   1.000
_cell.angle_alpha   90.00
_cell.angle_beta   90.00
_cell.angle_gamma   90.00
#
_symmetry.space_group_name_H-M   'P 1'
#
loop_
_entity.id
_entity.type
_entity.pdbx_description
1 polymer ?
#
loop_
_entity_poly.entity_id
_entity_poly.type
_entity_poly.pdbx_seq_one_letter_code
_entity_poly.pdbx_strand_id
1 'polypeptide(L)'
;MLIPLDLRFLRMVRILRLMRIFKLHRYSRALAAMNHALRERKMELVATIFICAILLIISSTFMYYLENKAQPEAFPNVLATLWWSVATLTTVGYGDVYPITPAGKLLGGIIALFGVGLIALPTGILSAAFMDNLSRQGIQREPAALKPRNIRCPHCGENIDTES
;
A
#
# COMPACT_ATOMS: atom_id res chain seq x y z
N MET A 1 29.23 14.70 -52.99
CA MET A 1 27.79 14.38 -52.80
C MET A 1 27.61 14.01 -51.33
N LEU A 2 27.39 15.04 -50.51
CA LEU A 2 27.30 14.93 -49.05
C LEU A 2 25.92 14.39 -48.71
N ILE A 3 25.87 13.22 -48.07
CA ILE A 3 24.66 12.61 -47.54
C ILE A 3 23.96 13.68 -46.68
N PRO A 4 22.73 14.11 -47.02
CA PRO A 4 21.98 14.99 -46.15
C PRO A 4 21.56 14.13 -44.96
N LEU A 5 22.41 14.07 -43.94
CA LEU A 5 22.08 13.50 -42.64
C LEU A 5 20.93 14.34 -42.08
N ASP A 6 19.72 13.89 -42.38
CA ASP A 6 18.48 14.53 -42.00
C ASP A 6 18.45 14.68 -40.47
N LEU A 7 18.25 15.92 -40.00
CA LEU A 7 18.11 16.27 -38.58
C LEU A 7 17.00 15.43 -37.91
N ARG A 8 16.06 14.87 -38.69
CA ARG A 8 15.06 13.91 -38.24
C ARG A 8 15.67 12.59 -37.76
N PHE A 9 16.70 12.06 -38.43
CA PHE A 9 17.40 10.85 -38.04
C PHE A 9 18.13 11.04 -36.70
N LEU A 10 18.79 12.20 -36.52
CA LEU A 10 19.39 12.62 -35.25
C LEU A 10 18.36 12.76 -34.11
N ARG A 11 17.14 13.22 -34.42
CA ARG A 11 16.03 13.31 -33.46
C ARG A 11 15.49 11.92 -33.07
N MET A 12 15.42 10.97 -34.01
CA MET A 12 15.09 9.56 -33.75
C MET A 12 16.14 8.88 -32.85
N VAL A 13 17.43 9.15 -33.07
CA VAL A 13 18.51 8.62 -32.20
C VAL A 13 18.38 9.15 -30.76
N ARG A 14 17.77 10.32 -30.54
CA ARG A 14 17.46 10.83 -29.20
C ARG A 14 16.38 10.00 -28.49
N ILE A 15 15.41 9.46 -29.24
CA ILE A 15 14.37 8.52 -28.73
C ILE A 15 15.00 7.18 -28.32
N LEU A 16 16.13 6.78 -28.89
CA LEU A 16 16.87 5.61 -28.40
C LEU A 16 17.38 5.78 -26.95
N ARG A 17 17.44 7.01 -26.40
CA ARG A 17 17.63 7.19 -24.94
C ARG A 17 16.44 6.71 -24.11
N LEU A 18 15.23 6.64 -24.67
CA LEU A 18 14.10 5.97 -24.04
C LEU A 18 14.30 4.45 -24.01
N MET A 19 15.20 3.85 -24.82
CA MET A 19 15.59 2.46 -24.59
C MET A 19 16.32 2.25 -23.26
N ARG A 20 16.75 3.32 -22.58
CA ARG A 20 17.19 3.26 -21.18
C ARG A 20 16.03 2.88 -20.25
N ILE A 21 14.77 3.07 -20.64
CA ILE A 21 13.58 2.51 -19.96
C ILE A 21 13.59 0.98 -20.07
N PHE A 22 14.15 0.34 -21.10
CA PHE A 22 14.34 -1.13 -21.09
C PHE A 22 15.35 -1.61 -20.04
N LYS A 23 16.14 -0.72 -19.40
CA LYS A 23 16.81 -1.06 -18.12
C LYS A 23 15.80 -1.31 -16.98
N LEU A 24 14.49 -1.13 -17.21
CA LEU A 24 13.44 -1.74 -16.40
C LEU A 24 13.61 -3.24 -16.27
N HIS A 25 14.39 -3.93 -17.11
CA HIS A 25 14.73 -5.33 -16.88
C HIS A 25 15.38 -5.56 -15.49
N ARG A 26 16.17 -4.60 -14.96
CA ARG A 26 16.65 -4.63 -13.56
C ARG A 26 15.52 -4.39 -12.56
N TYR A 27 14.58 -3.49 -12.88
CA TYR A 27 13.32 -3.37 -12.15
C TYR A 27 12.44 -4.60 -12.30
N SER A 28 12.60 -5.45 -13.33
CA SER A 28 11.78 -6.65 -13.48
C SER A 28 12.03 -7.63 -12.35
N ARG A 29 13.25 -7.68 -11.78
CA ARG A 29 13.52 -8.43 -10.55
C ARG A 29 12.80 -7.83 -9.34
N ALA A 30 12.84 -6.51 -9.16
CA ALA A 30 12.17 -5.83 -8.05
C ALA A 30 10.62 -5.87 -8.18
N LEU A 31 10.10 -5.65 -9.39
CA LEU A 31 8.69 -5.78 -9.76
C LEU A 31 8.23 -7.24 -9.68
N ALA A 32 9.05 -8.22 -10.04
CA ALA A 32 8.73 -9.64 -9.89
C ALA A 32 8.66 -10.03 -8.42
N ALA A 33 9.60 -9.56 -7.59
CA ALA A 33 9.54 -9.74 -6.14
C ALA A 33 8.27 -9.08 -5.54
N MET A 34 7.94 -7.86 -5.97
CA MET A 34 6.72 -7.17 -5.54
C MET A 34 5.45 -7.90 -6.02
N ASN A 35 5.42 -8.38 -7.27
CA ASN A 35 4.28 -9.12 -7.81
C ASN A 35 4.12 -10.49 -7.13
N HIS A 36 5.23 -11.13 -6.75
CA HIS A 36 5.22 -12.35 -5.96
C HIS A 36 4.66 -12.09 -4.56
N ALA A 37 5.14 -11.05 -3.88
CA ALA A 37 4.61 -10.58 -2.60
C ALA A 37 3.10 -10.30 -2.65
N LEU A 38 2.64 -9.57 -3.66
CA LEU A 38 1.21 -9.27 -3.86
C LEU A 38 0.38 -10.53 -4.12
N ARG A 39 0.92 -11.50 -4.87
CA ARG A 39 0.23 -12.77 -5.14
C ARG A 39 0.15 -13.67 -3.93
N GLU A 40 1.21 -13.75 -3.12
CA GLU A 40 1.20 -14.50 -1.86
C GLU A 40 0.18 -13.91 -0.88
N ARG A 41 0.06 -12.58 -0.83
CA ARG A 41 -0.86 -11.86 0.08
C ARG A 41 -2.17 -11.41 -0.57
N LYS A 42 -2.53 -11.98 -1.71
CA LYS A 42 -3.71 -11.54 -2.50
C LYS A 42 -5.02 -11.61 -1.71
N MET A 43 -5.18 -12.65 -0.88
CA MET A 43 -6.41 -12.87 -0.12
C MET A 43 -6.58 -11.81 0.96
N GLU A 44 -5.48 -11.43 1.62
CA GLU A 44 -5.46 -10.37 2.64
C GLU A 44 -5.78 -9.01 2.01
N LEU A 45 -5.16 -8.69 0.87
CA LEU A 45 -5.43 -7.44 0.14
C LEU A 45 -6.87 -7.36 -0.36
N VAL A 46 -7.41 -8.44 -0.93
CA VAL A 46 -8.81 -8.50 -1.37
C VAL A 46 -9.76 -8.32 -0.20
N ALA A 47 -9.47 -8.94 0.95
CA ALA A 47 -10.27 -8.76 2.16
C ALA A 47 -10.26 -7.30 2.64
N THR A 48 -9.09 -6.63 2.63
CA THR A 48 -8.98 -5.21 2.97
C THR A 48 -9.78 -4.32 2.03
N ILE A 49 -9.70 -4.55 0.72
CA ILE A 49 -10.50 -3.80 -0.29
C ILE A 49 -11.99 -4.04 -0.08
N PHE A 50 -12.39 -5.28 0.25
CA PHE A 50 -13.77 -5.63 0.50
C PHE A 50 -14.33 -4.92 1.74
N ILE A 51 -13.57 -4.90 2.85
CA ILE A 51 -13.93 -4.15 4.06
C ILE A 51 -14.05 -2.65 3.76
N CYS A 52 -13.12 -2.10 2.97
CA CYS A 52 -13.16 -0.71 2.51
C CYS A 52 -14.45 -0.40 1.75
N ALA A 53 -14.81 -1.25 0.79
CA ALA A 53 -16.03 -1.09 -0.01
C ALA A 53 -17.29 -1.11 0.87
N ILE A 54 -17.36 -2.01 1.85
CA ILE A 54 -18.47 -2.04 2.82
C ILE A 54 -18.53 -0.73 3.61
N LEU A 55 -17.41 -0.27 4.16
CA LEU A 55 -17.37 0.98 4.92
C LEU A 55 -17.75 2.19 4.07
N LEU A 56 -17.36 2.25 2.81
CA LEU A 56 -17.76 3.32 1.89
C LEU A 56 -19.28 3.36 1.68
N ILE A 57 -19.91 2.20 1.45
CA ILE A 57 -21.35 2.11 1.23
C ILE A 57 -22.12 2.48 2.51
N ILE A 58 -21.68 1.97 3.66
CA ILE A 58 -22.30 2.28 4.96
C ILE A 58 -22.17 3.77 5.27
N SER A 59 -20.95 4.30 5.18
CA SER A 59 -20.65 5.73 5.38
C SER A 59 -21.54 6.60 4.48
N SER A 60 -21.65 6.25 3.21
CA SER A 60 -22.45 7.00 2.24
C SER A 60 -23.93 6.99 2.59
N THR A 61 -24.47 5.80 2.92
CA THR A 61 -25.88 5.63 3.26
C THR A 61 -26.23 6.44 4.50
N PHE A 62 -25.46 6.31 5.58
CA PHE A 62 -25.69 7.07 6.81
C PHE A 62 -25.56 8.58 6.59
N MET A 63 -24.54 9.02 5.86
CA MET A 63 -24.34 10.44 5.61
C MET A 63 -25.47 11.04 4.77
N TYR A 64 -25.94 10.32 3.75
CA TYR A 64 -27.13 10.71 2.98
C TYR A 64 -28.35 10.91 3.89
N TYR A 65 -28.66 9.95 4.78
CA TYR A 65 -29.82 10.07 5.66
C TYR A 65 -29.72 11.22 6.67
N LEU A 66 -28.51 11.55 7.14
CA LEU A 66 -28.30 12.65 8.09
C LEU A 66 -28.32 14.03 7.43
N GLU A 67 -27.78 14.16 6.21
CA GLU A 67 -27.54 15.45 5.57
C GLU A 67 -28.54 15.80 4.45
N ASN A 68 -29.17 14.83 3.79
CA ASN A 68 -30.04 15.09 2.64
C ASN A 68 -31.18 16.07 2.97
N LYS A 69 -31.76 16.00 4.18
CA LYS A 69 -32.83 16.93 4.61
C LYS A 69 -32.34 18.37 4.78
N ALA A 70 -31.09 18.54 5.23
CA ALA A 70 -30.50 19.86 5.48
C ALA A 70 -29.87 20.46 4.22
N GLN A 71 -29.35 19.62 3.33
CA GLN A 71 -28.64 20.00 2.11
C GLN A 71 -28.89 18.99 0.97
N PRO A 72 -30.08 19.04 0.35
CA PRO A 72 -30.47 18.07 -0.68
C PRO A 72 -29.66 18.20 -1.97
N GLU A 73 -29.12 19.39 -2.28
CA GLU A 73 -28.27 19.57 -3.47
C GLU A 73 -26.88 18.96 -3.30
N ALA A 74 -26.31 19.01 -2.08
CA ALA A 74 -24.99 18.47 -1.78
C ALA A 74 -25.02 16.95 -1.54
N PHE A 75 -26.12 16.42 -0.98
CA PHE A 75 -26.32 14.99 -0.72
C PHE A 75 -27.59 14.46 -1.41
N PRO A 76 -27.70 14.48 -2.75
CA PRO A 76 -28.95 14.22 -3.47
C PRO A 76 -29.36 12.74 -3.49
N ASN A 77 -28.40 11.82 -3.46
CA ASN A 77 -28.64 10.38 -3.41
C ASN A 77 -27.40 9.66 -2.86
N VAL A 78 -27.57 8.39 -2.46
CA VAL A 78 -26.48 7.57 -1.86
C VAL A 78 -25.28 7.39 -2.81
N LEU A 79 -25.47 7.39 -4.12
CA LEU A 79 -24.34 7.26 -5.06
C LEU A 79 -23.54 8.56 -5.17
N ALA A 80 -24.20 9.71 -5.15
CA ALA A 80 -23.54 11.01 -5.11
C ALA A 80 -22.79 11.19 -3.77
N THR A 81 -23.39 10.80 -2.65
CA THR A 81 -22.76 10.82 -1.33
C THR A 81 -21.55 9.88 -1.25
N LEU A 82 -21.48 8.83 -2.08
CA LEU A 82 -20.34 7.91 -2.12
C LEU A 82 -19.05 8.64 -2.44
N TRP A 83 -19.10 9.68 -3.28
CA TRP A 83 -17.94 10.53 -3.58
C TRP A 83 -17.39 11.20 -2.32
N TRP A 84 -18.26 11.78 -1.49
CA TRP A 84 -17.87 12.35 -0.21
C TRP A 84 -17.24 11.31 0.72
N SER A 85 -17.83 10.11 0.79
CA SER A 85 -17.29 9.01 1.59
C SER A 85 -15.91 8.57 1.09
N VAL A 86 -15.69 8.50 -0.22
CA VAL A 86 -14.38 8.18 -0.81
C VAL A 86 -13.36 9.26 -0.45
N ALA A 87 -13.67 10.53 -0.68
CA ALA A 87 -12.76 11.64 -0.39
C ALA A 87 -12.40 11.71 1.10
N THR A 88 -13.37 11.44 1.99
CA THR A 88 -13.17 11.49 3.44
C THR A 88 -12.42 10.25 3.96
N LEU A 89 -12.82 9.05 3.56
CA LEU A 89 -12.22 7.80 4.02
C LEU A 89 -10.78 7.63 3.51
N THR A 90 -10.48 8.15 2.32
CA THR A 90 -9.10 8.21 1.78
C THR A 90 -8.29 9.39 2.31
N THR A 91 -8.84 10.19 3.22
CA THR A 91 -8.21 11.38 3.82
C THR A 91 -7.84 12.49 2.83
N VAL A 92 -8.39 12.46 1.61
CA VAL A 92 -8.17 13.51 0.60
C VAL A 92 -8.91 14.79 0.98
N GLY A 93 -10.20 14.66 1.32
CA GLY A 93 -11.02 15.74 1.87
C GLY A 93 -11.03 17.03 1.03
N TYR A 94 -11.47 16.96 -0.24
CA TYR A 94 -11.49 18.12 -1.14
C TYR A 94 -12.24 19.34 -0.58
N GLY A 95 -13.25 19.12 0.26
CA GLY A 95 -14.04 20.20 0.88
C GLY A 95 -15.09 20.80 -0.05
N ASP A 96 -15.32 20.18 -1.21
CA ASP A 96 -16.40 20.49 -2.14
C ASP A 96 -17.79 20.20 -1.55
N VAL A 97 -17.89 19.13 -0.76
CA VAL A 97 -19.09 18.73 -0.02
C VAL A 97 -18.69 18.38 1.41
N TYR A 98 -19.48 18.80 2.40
CA TYR A 98 -19.24 18.46 3.80
C TYR A 98 -20.52 18.48 4.64
N PRO A 99 -20.62 17.67 5.71
CA PRO A 99 -21.78 17.67 6.59
C PRO A 99 -21.91 18.98 7.36
N ILE A 100 -23.12 19.52 7.41
CA ILE A 100 -23.44 20.74 8.17
C ILE A 100 -24.17 20.42 9.48
N THR A 101 -24.84 19.27 9.57
CA THR A 101 -25.57 18.89 10.79
C THR A 101 -24.61 18.43 11.90
N PRO A 102 -24.97 18.62 13.20
CA PRO A 102 -24.17 18.13 14.30
C PRO A 102 -23.95 16.61 14.25
N ALA A 103 -24.99 15.85 13.89
CA ALA A 103 -24.92 14.40 13.77
C ALA A 103 -24.01 13.95 12.61
N GLY A 104 -24.11 14.60 11.44
CA GLY A 104 -23.24 14.33 10.30
C GLY A 104 -21.78 14.68 10.58
N LYS A 105 -21.51 15.77 11.30
CA LYS A 105 -20.15 16.12 11.73
C LYS A 105 -19.55 15.08 12.69
N LEU A 106 -20.33 14.61 13.67
CA LEU A 106 -19.90 13.55 14.58
C LEU A 106 -19.59 12.25 13.83
N LEU A 107 -20.50 11.84 12.94
CA LEU A 107 -20.31 10.66 12.10
C LEU A 107 -19.09 10.82 11.18
N GLY A 108 -18.92 11.98 10.57
CA GLY A 108 -17.77 12.29 9.72
C GLY A 108 -16.44 12.17 10.45
N GLY A 109 -16.38 12.61 11.71
CA GLY A 109 -15.20 12.40 12.57
C GLY A 109 -14.90 10.92 12.82
N ILE A 110 -15.92 10.12 13.09
CA ILE A 110 -15.78 8.66 13.29
C ILE A 110 -15.29 7.99 11.99
N ILE A 111 -15.87 8.35 10.84
CA ILE A 111 -15.48 7.84 9.52
C ILE A 111 -14.02 8.19 9.22
N ALA A 112 -13.59 9.41 9.52
CA ALA A 112 -12.21 9.85 9.30
C ALA A 112 -11.22 9.01 10.11
N LEU A 113 -11.54 8.66 11.37
CA LEU A 113 -10.71 7.78 12.19
C LEU A 113 -10.59 6.37 11.59
N PHE A 114 -11.70 5.80 11.10
CA PHE A 114 -11.69 4.51 10.39
C PHE A 114 -10.88 4.57 9.10
N GLY A 115 -10.91 5.68 8.37
CA GLY A 115 -10.15 5.86 7.13
C GLY A 115 -8.64 5.71 7.34
N VAL A 116 -8.10 6.35 8.37
CA VAL A 116 -6.68 6.22 8.74
C VAL A 116 -6.33 4.77 9.10
N GLY A 117 -7.17 4.12 9.91
CA GLY A 117 -6.98 2.71 10.29
C GLY A 117 -7.02 1.76 9.08
N LEU A 118 -7.86 2.04 8.10
CA LEU A 118 -8.02 1.19 6.93
C LEU A 118 -6.84 1.30 5.96
N ILE A 119 -6.23 2.49 5.81
CA ILE A 119 -5.00 2.67 5.00
C ILE A 119 -3.79 1.96 5.65
N ALA A 120 -3.81 1.74 6.97
CA ALA A 120 -2.75 1.03 7.67
C ALA A 120 -2.69 -0.48 7.29
N LEU A 121 -3.84 -1.11 6.99
CA LEU A 121 -3.90 -2.54 6.66
C LEU A 121 -3.15 -2.93 5.38
N PRO A 122 -3.42 -2.35 4.19
CA PRO A 122 -2.72 -2.73 2.97
C PRO A 122 -1.24 -2.33 3.03
N THR A 123 -0.94 -1.22 3.71
CA THR A 123 0.45 -0.77 3.96
C THR A 123 1.21 -1.79 4.81
N GLY A 124 0.58 -2.29 5.89
CA GLY A 124 1.16 -3.31 6.76
C GLY A 124 1.38 -4.64 6.03
N ILE A 125 0.40 -5.09 5.25
CA ILE A 125 0.51 -6.31 4.42
C ILE A 125 1.67 -6.18 3.43
N LEU A 126 1.78 -5.04 2.74
CA LEU A 126 2.84 -4.80 1.77
C LEU A 126 4.22 -4.73 2.44
N SER A 127 4.32 -4.09 3.60
CA SER A 127 5.55 -4.02 4.39
C SER A 127 6.00 -5.41 4.83
N ALA A 128 5.09 -6.24 5.35
CA ALA A 128 5.39 -7.61 5.75
C ALA A 128 5.86 -8.46 4.55
N ALA A 129 5.21 -8.30 3.39
CA ALA A 129 5.60 -9.01 2.19
C ALA A 129 6.98 -8.57 1.65
N PHE A 130 7.33 -7.29 1.80
CA PHE A 130 8.66 -6.79 1.44
C PHE A 130 9.74 -7.32 2.40
N MET A 131 9.45 -7.35 3.70
CA MET A 131 10.34 -7.93 4.72
C MET A 131 10.62 -9.41 4.46
N ASP A 132 9.59 -10.19 4.11
CA ASP A 132 9.73 -11.62 3.78
C ASP A 132 10.60 -11.85 2.52
N ASN A 133 10.55 -10.94 1.54
CA ASN A 133 11.42 -11.02 0.38
C ASN A 133 12.89 -10.68 0.72
N LEU A 134 13.13 -9.76 1.66
CA LEU A 134 14.48 -9.40 2.11
C LEU A 134 15.13 -10.50 2.96
N SER A 135 14.37 -11.15 3.85
CA SER A 135 14.84 -12.29 4.63
C SER A 135 15.22 -13.47 3.73
N ARG A 136 14.39 -13.78 2.71
CA ARG A 136 14.68 -14.79 1.69
C ARG A 136 15.93 -14.51 0.85
N GLN A 137 16.31 -13.23 0.68
CA GLN A 137 17.55 -12.84 -0.03
C GLN A 137 18.80 -12.82 0.87
N GLY A 138 18.69 -13.21 2.15
CA GLY A 138 19.82 -13.28 3.08
C GLY A 138 20.42 -11.91 3.43
N ILE A 139 19.72 -10.81 3.12
CA ILE A 139 20.17 -9.44 3.42
C ILE A 139 19.85 -9.08 4.88
N GLN A 140 18.92 -9.79 5.51
CA GLN A 140 18.78 -9.77 6.95
C GLN A 140 19.92 -10.59 7.55
N ARG A 141 21.05 -9.92 7.81
CA ARG A 141 21.91 -10.30 8.94
C ARG A 141 21.04 -10.12 10.18
N GLU A 142 20.27 -11.15 10.51
CA GLU A 142 19.94 -11.42 11.89
C GLU A 142 21.27 -11.27 12.65
N PRO A 143 21.41 -10.41 13.68
CA PRO A 143 22.55 -10.55 14.56
C PRO A 143 22.39 -11.97 15.07
N ALA A 144 23.27 -12.87 14.60
CA ALA A 144 23.17 -14.30 14.83
C ALA A 144 22.80 -14.47 16.29
N ALA A 145 21.54 -14.81 16.58
CA ALA A 145 21.15 -15.26 17.89
C ALA A 145 22.16 -16.37 18.15
N LEU A 146 23.05 -16.14 19.12
CA LEU A 146 24.19 -17.00 19.42
C LEU A 146 23.58 -18.39 19.60
N LYS A 147 23.62 -19.20 18.55
CA LYS A 147 23.19 -20.60 18.64
C LYS A 147 24.23 -21.16 19.61
N PRO A 148 23.86 -21.54 20.85
CA PRO A 148 24.84 -21.98 21.82
C PRO A 148 25.56 -23.14 21.14
N ARG A 149 26.84 -22.94 20.84
CA ARG A 149 27.63 -24.01 20.21
C ARG A 149 27.66 -25.08 21.27
N ASN A 150 27.08 -26.23 20.96
CA ASN A 150 27.19 -27.38 21.84
C ASN A 150 28.62 -27.91 21.76
N ILE A 151 29.53 -27.22 22.46
CA ILE A 151 30.95 -27.54 22.52
C ILE A 151 31.07 -28.63 23.58
N ARG A 152 31.28 -29.86 23.12
CA ARG A 152 31.58 -30.98 24.00
C ARG A 152 33.06 -31.00 24.34
N CYS A 153 33.36 -31.16 25.62
CA CYS A 153 34.73 -31.29 26.09
C CYS A 153 35.37 -32.56 25.51
N PRO A 154 36.53 -32.49 24.83
CA PRO A 154 37.18 -33.66 24.23
C PRO A 154 37.76 -34.64 25.26
N HIS A 155 37.83 -34.25 26.54
CA HIS A 155 38.36 -35.09 27.61
C HIS A 155 37.28 -35.86 28.40
N CYS A 156 36.11 -35.26 28.62
CA CYS A 156 35.03 -35.87 29.42
C CYS A 156 33.70 -36.04 28.67
N GLY A 157 33.52 -35.44 27.50
CA GLY A 157 32.30 -35.56 26.69
C GLY A 157 31.10 -34.73 27.15
N GLU A 158 31.19 -34.04 28.30
CA GLU A 158 30.16 -33.15 28.83
C GLU A 158 30.02 -31.87 27.97
N ASN A 159 28.82 -31.28 27.92
CA ASN A 159 28.57 -30.01 27.23
C ASN A 159 29.12 -28.85 28.07
N ILE A 160 29.83 -27.93 27.44
CA ILE A 160 30.32 -26.70 28.07
C ILE A 160 29.29 -25.61 27.82
N ASP A 161 28.37 -25.44 28.76
CA ASP A 161 27.40 -24.35 28.72
C ASP A 161 28.14 -23.03 28.89
N THR A 162 28.27 -22.29 27.79
CA THR A 162 28.92 -20.98 27.77
C THR A 162 27.88 -19.91 28.12
N GLU A 163 27.53 -19.84 29.40
CA GLU A 163 26.80 -18.70 29.98
C GLU A 163 27.79 -17.76 30.67
N SER A 164 28.09 -16.64 30.02
CA SER A 164 28.45 -15.35 30.65
C SER A 164 28.29 -14.20 29.66
#